data_AF-E2B449-F1
#
_entry.id   AF-E2B449-F1
#
_cell.length_a   1.000
_cell.length_b   1.000
_cell.length_c   1.000
_cell.angle_alpha   90.00
_cell.angle_beta   90.00
_cell.angle_gamma   90.00
#
_symmetry.space_group_name_H-M   'P 1'
#
loop_
_entity.id
_entity.type
_entity.pdbx_description
1 polymer ?
#
loop_
_entity_poly.entity_id
_entity_poly.type
_entity_poly.pdbx_seq_one_letter_code
_entity_poly.pdbx_strand_id
1 'polypeptide(L)' 'KRFRSDDFDTEDKERSGRPKTIEDTDLQALLDEDDTQTQDQFAEALNMTRQDISKRLHAMGKIQKEGKWVPHELAE' A
#
# COMPACT_ATOMS: atom_id res chain seq x y z
N LYS A 1 15.58 -28.00 19.25
CA LYS A 1 15.35 -28.21 20.71
C LYS A 1 14.92 -26.87 21.32
N ARG A 2 13.62 -26.51 21.26
CA ARG A 2 13.09 -25.23 21.79
C ARG A 2 12.90 -25.27 23.33
N PHE A 3 12.28 -26.32 23.84
CA PHE A 3 12.10 -26.53 25.28
C PHE A 3 13.39 -26.66 26.12
N ARG A 4 14.54 -26.97 25.50
CA ARG A 4 15.84 -27.03 26.22
C ARG A 4 16.53 -25.67 26.30
N SER A 5 16.01 -24.66 25.60
CA SER A 5 16.47 -23.28 25.66
C SER A 5 15.46 -22.38 26.38
N ASP A 6 14.60 -22.96 27.23
CA ASP A 6 13.48 -22.27 27.92
C ASP A 6 12.52 -21.50 26.98
N ASP A 7 12.49 -21.86 25.69
CA ASP A 7 11.53 -21.36 24.71
C ASP A 7 10.26 -22.23 24.80
N PHE A 8 9.32 -21.77 25.63
CA PHE A 8 7.97 -22.35 25.83
C PHE A 8 6.90 -21.68 24.97
N ASP A 9 7.30 -20.78 24.07
CA ASP A 9 6.36 -20.13 23.17
C ASP A 9 5.69 -21.19 22.27
N THR A 10 4.36 -21.28 22.41
CA THR A 10 3.52 -22.20 21.63
C THR A 10 3.10 -21.59 20.30
N GLU A 11 3.31 -20.28 20.11
CA GLU A 11 2.98 -19.60 18.87
C GLU A 11 3.90 -20.04 17.73
N ASP A 12 3.32 -20.09 16.54
CA ASP A 12 4.08 -20.33 15.33
C ASP A 12 4.93 -19.11 15.01
N LYS A 13 6.25 -19.32 14.91
CA LYS A 13 7.18 -18.28 14.46
C LYS A 13 6.79 -17.82 13.06
N GLU A 14 7.04 -16.54 12.79
CA GLU A 14 6.77 -15.93 11.50
C GLU A 14 7.30 -16.82 10.38
N ARG A 15 6.37 -17.32 9.56
CA ARG A 15 6.72 -18.16 8.41
C ARG A 15 7.16 -17.22 7.30
N SER A 16 8.20 -17.61 6.55
CA SER A 16 8.55 -16.95 5.31
C SER A 16 7.36 -17.06 4.34
N GLY A 17 6.51 -16.03 4.32
CA GLY A 17 5.36 -15.95 3.44
C GLY A 17 5.78 -15.83 1.98
N ARG A 18 4.80 -15.72 1.08
CA ARG A 18 5.07 -15.39 -0.32
C ARG A 18 5.80 -14.03 -0.36
N PRO A 19 6.95 -13.92 -1.05
CA PRO A 19 7.60 -12.63 -1.22
C PRO A 19 6.64 -11.65 -1.88
N LYS A 20 6.57 -10.43 -1.35
CA LYS A 20 5.80 -9.34 -1.96
C LYS A 20 6.41 -9.06 -3.33
N THR A 21 5.74 -9.49 -4.39
CA THR A 21 6.26 -9.45 -5.77
C THR A 21 6.39 -8.04 -6.35
N ILE A 22 5.95 -7.02 -5.62
CA ILE A 22 5.84 -5.65 -6.11
C ILE A 22 6.30 -4.74 -4.99
N GLU A 23 7.10 -3.73 -5.34
CA GLU A 23 7.77 -2.81 -4.43
C GLU A 23 6.81 -1.69 -4.01
N ASP A 24 6.51 -1.58 -2.70
CA ASP A 24 5.53 -0.59 -2.19
C ASP A 24 5.99 0.83 -2.55
N THR A 25 7.27 0.97 -2.92
CA THR A 25 7.94 2.15 -3.47
C THR A 25 7.35 2.62 -4.80
N ASP A 26 7.00 1.72 -5.73
CA ASP A 26 6.54 2.15 -7.08
C ASP A 26 5.15 2.78 -7.00
N LEU A 27 4.27 2.19 -6.19
CA LEU A 27 2.95 2.76 -5.92
C LEU A 27 3.07 4.05 -5.11
N GLN A 28 4.04 4.14 -4.19
CA GLN A 28 4.28 5.37 -3.45
C GLN A 28 4.79 6.50 -4.36
N ALA A 29 5.69 6.20 -5.30
CA ALA A 29 6.20 7.19 -6.24
C ALA A 29 5.10 7.80 -7.12
N LEU A 30 4.16 6.97 -7.61
CA LEU A 30 3.00 7.45 -8.38
C LEU A 30 2.08 8.34 -7.53
N LEU A 31 1.88 7.99 -6.26
CA LEU A 31 1.10 8.82 -5.32
C LEU A 31 1.79 10.15 -5.00
N ASP A 32 3.12 10.18 -4.97
CA ASP A 32 3.90 11.39 -4.71
C ASP A 32 3.92 12.32 -5.94
N GLU A 33 3.75 11.77 -7.15
CA GLU A 33 3.60 12.53 -8.40
C GLU A 33 2.19 13.13 -8.56
N ASP A 34 1.14 12.32 -8.35
CA ASP A 34 -0.25 12.75 -8.44
C ASP A 34 -1.13 11.96 -7.46
N ASP A 35 -1.58 12.63 -6.41
CA ASP A 35 -2.43 12.04 -5.36
C ASP A 35 -3.91 11.94 -5.77
N THR A 36 -4.29 12.49 -6.92
CA THR A 36 -5.67 12.51 -7.42
C THR A 36 -6.02 11.34 -8.34
N GLN A 37 -5.02 10.52 -8.69
CA GLN A 37 -5.20 9.39 -9.59
C GLN A 37 -6.14 8.31 -9.05
N THR A 38 -6.80 7.64 -9.99
CA THR A 38 -7.72 6.53 -9.72
C THR A 38 -6.99 5.19 -9.62
N GLN A 39 -7.61 4.23 -8.94
CA GLN A 39 -7.09 2.87 -8.83
C GLN A 39 -6.91 2.18 -10.19
N ASP A 40 -7.74 2.51 -11.19
CA ASP A 40 -7.65 1.96 -12.53
C ASP A 40 -6.43 2.51 -13.29
N GLN A 41 -6.11 3.80 -13.12
CA GLN A 41 -4.89 4.38 -13.69
C GLN A 41 -3.63 3.77 -13.08
N PHE A 42 -3.61 3.55 -11.76
CA PHE A 42 -2.50 2.84 -11.13
C PHE A 42 -2.40 1.39 -11.64
N ALA A 43 -3.53 0.74 -11.92
CA ALA A 43 -3.58 -0.64 -12.40
C ALA A 43 -2.99 -0.75 -13.81
N GLU A 44 -3.29 0.22 -14.67
CA GLU A 44 -2.71 0.34 -16.00
C GLU A 44 -1.20 0.65 -15.93
N ALA A 45 -0.79 1.62 -15.10
CA ALA A 45 0.61 2.03 -14.96
C ALA A 45 1.50 0.89 -14.42
N LEU A 46 1.00 0.15 -13.43
CA LEU A 46 1.73 -0.92 -12.77
C LEU A 46 1.47 -2.31 -13.38
N ASN A 47 0.64 -2.41 -14.43
CA ASN A 47 0.19 -3.70 -15.01
C ASN A 47 -0.37 -4.67 -13.95
N MET A 48 -1.16 -4.14 -13.00
CA MET A 48 -1.76 -4.89 -11.90
C MET A 48 -3.27 -4.94 -12.01
N THR A 49 -3.89 -5.84 -11.26
CA THR A 49 -5.34 -5.78 -11.11
C THR A 49 -5.69 -4.63 -10.17
N ARG A 50 -6.80 -3.94 -10.44
CA ARG A 50 -7.37 -2.93 -9.53
C ARG A 50 -7.54 -3.45 -8.09
N GLN A 51 -7.87 -4.74 -7.94
CA GLN A 51 -8.03 -5.38 -6.63
C GLN A 51 -6.72 -5.46 -5.85
N ASP A 52 -5.61 -5.76 -6.52
CA ASP A 52 -4.30 -5.82 -5.89
C ASP A 52 -3.88 -4.43 -5.41
N ILE A 53 -4.16 -3.39 -6.20
CA ILE A 53 -3.91 -1.99 -5.81
C ILE A 53 -4.75 -1.59 -4.60
N SER A 54 -6.04 -1.94 -4.60
CA SER A 54 -6.92 -1.65 -3.46
C SER A 54 -6.43 -2.30 -2.15
N LYS A 55 -6.09 -3.60 -2.19
CA LYS A 55 -5.53 -4.31 -1.02
C LYS A 55 -4.24 -3.67 -0.52
N ARG A 56 -3.43 -3.17 -1.45
CA ARG A 56 -2.12 -2.62 -1.16
C ARG A 56 -2.17 -1.21 -0.59
N LEU A 57 -3.00 -0.34 -1.16
CA LEU A 57 -3.30 0.97 -0.60
C LEU A 57 -3.81 0.83 0.85
N HIS A 58 -4.66 -0.18 1.09
CA HIS A 58 -5.13 -0.49 2.43
C HIS A 58 -4.00 -0.96 3.36
N ALA A 59 -3.13 -1.87 2.91
CA ALA A 59 -1.97 -2.33 3.68
C ALA A 59 -0.96 -1.21 3.99
N MET A 60 -0.85 -0.21 3.12
CA MET A 60 -0.05 1.01 3.33
C MET A 60 -0.73 2.05 4.23
N GLY A 61 -1.99 1.83 4.62
CA GLY A 61 -2.76 2.79 5.42
C GLY A 61 -3.22 4.03 4.65
N LYS A 62 -3.24 3.99 3.32
CA LYS A 62 -3.72 5.09 2.48
C LYS A 62 -5.25 5.10 2.47
N ILE A 63 -5.83 6.30 2.52
CA ILE A 63 -7.27 6.53 2.44
C ILE A 63 -7.56 7.64 1.44
N GLN A 64 -8.62 7.48 0.65
CA GLN A 64 -9.07 8.52 -0.26
C GLN A 64 -9.80 9.60 0.55
N LYS A 65 -9.34 10.84 0.43
CA LYS A 65 -10.01 12.02 0.99
C LYS A 65 -10.36 12.95 -0.15
N GLU A 66 -11.54 13.56 -0.08
CA GLU A 66 -11.93 14.58 -1.03
C GLU A 66 -11.09 15.85 -0.81
N GLY A 67 -10.77 16.52 -1.91
CA GLY A 67 -10.05 17.79 -1.88
C GLY A 67 -10.86 18.87 -1.16
N LYS A 68 -10.16 19.84 -0.58
CA LYS A 68 -10.82 20.99 0.04
C LYS A 68 -11.36 21.92 -1.04
N TRP A 69 -12.64 22.28 -0.95
CA TRP A 69 -13.23 23.28 -1.85
C TRP A 69 -12.65 24.67 -1.58
N VAL A 70 -12.13 25.32 -2.63
CA VAL A 70 -11.60 26.68 -2.58
C VAL A 70 -12.54 27.58 -3.41
N PRO A 71 -13.17 28.62 -2.81
CA PRO A 71 -14.24 29.38 -3.48
C PRO A 71 -13.81 30.20 -4.69
N HIS A 72 -12.52 30.53 -4.79
CA HIS A 72 -12.00 31.38 -5.84
C HIS A 72 -10.56 30.99 -6.15
N GLU A 73 -10.26 30.82 -7.43
CA GLU A 73 -8.88 30.67 -7.91
C GLU A 73 -8.21 32.04 -7.83
N LEU A 74 -7.25 32.19 -6.93
CA LEU A 74 -6.45 33.40 -6.86
C LEU A 74 -5.52 33.41 -8.08
N ALA A 75 -5.72 34.40 -8.96
CA ALA A 75 -4.75 34.73 -10.00
C ALA A 75 -3.58 35.50 -9.37
N GLU A 76 -2.37 35.21 -9.85
CA GLU A 76 -1.10 35.84 -9.45
C GLU A 76 -1.00 37.30 -9.92
#